data_AF-A0A935MXZ3-F1
#
_entry.id   AF-A0A935MXZ3-F1
#
_cell.length_a   1.000
_cell.length_b   1.000
_cell.length_c   1.000
_cell.angle_alpha   90.00
_cell.angle_beta   90.00
_cell.angle_gamma   90.00
#
_symmetry.space_group_name_H-M   'P 1'
#
loop_
_entity.id
_entity.type
_entity.pdbx_description
1 polymer ?
#
loop_
_entity_poly.entity_id
_entity_poly.type
_entity_poly.pdbx_seq_one_letter_code
_entity_poly.pdbx_strand_id
1 'polypeptide(L)'
;MQLKYPEGLFFSYLMYGLSWCELAKDLPEESSFKKKAIKESMMALVNLESDYCQRNFPKGLSLPNGAFYFSWTNYLRAKILLLSDNFSTRDKLISDFNFNCDTLSKAILDSDSPFFESYSNQFWPADILPGIASLSIHDILFNTIYDTVITHWFNKVESKQEPGEIIFPHSVNDKGIARQSARGSSLGLILILLKEISEINSGGIYVLYNRAYRTSFFNLPMLQEYSGNNSGEEDVDSGPVICGYGSVATIIGAGVFKRYGELDLAERLNQTIECAGYPYENSDTKKYLLGKVPMADFFIAWVKSLKTLEYKTVNTNVNENWRLTFQITSFILISIIVVLLLKINIRKSIIGK
;
A
#
# COMPACT_ATOMS: atom_id res chain seq x y z
N MET A 1 18.92 -4.60 0.61
CA MET A 1 17.67 -3.81 0.69
C MET A 1 17.91 -2.46 1.36
N GLN A 2 18.43 -2.44 2.59
CA GLN A 2 18.62 -1.19 3.36
C GLN A 2 19.47 -0.10 2.67
N LEU A 3 20.41 -0.47 1.80
CA LEU A 3 21.20 0.48 1.00
C LEU A 3 20.40 1.11 -0.17
N LYS A 4 19.30 0.47 -0.59
CA LYS A 4 18.44 0.91 -1.70
C LYS A 4 17.13 1.53 -1.22
N TYR A 5 16.65 1.12 -0.04
CA TYR A 5 15.43 1.59 0.60
C TYR A 5 15.79 1.96 2.04
N PRO A 6 15.94 3.26 2.38
CA PRO A 6 16.15 3.73 3.76
C PRO A 6 15.08 3.21 4.74
N GLU A 7 13.88 2.94 4.24
CA GLU A 7 12.71 2.42 4.95
C GLU A 7 12.63 0.89 4.91
N GLY A 8 13.59 0.21 4.26
CA GLY A 8 13.54 -1.23 4.00
C GLY A 8 13.29 -2.08 5.25
N LEU A 9 14.04 -1.81 6.33
CA LEU A 9 13.83 -2.46 7.61
C LEU A 9 12.46 -2.11 8.22
N PHE A 10 12.07 -0.84 8.16
CA PHE A 10 10.80 -0.37 8.69
C PHE A 10 9.62 -1.07 8.02
N PHE A 11 9.56 -1.06 6.69
CA PHE A 11 8.51 -1.75 5.94
C PHE A 11 8.51 -3.27 6.18
N SER A 12 9.68 -3.89 6.39
CA SER A 12 9.73 -5.33 6.66
C SER A 12 8.96 -5.73 7.91
N TYR A 13 9.16 -5.01 9.02
CA TYR A 13 8.43 -5.29 10.27
C TYR A 13 6.99 -4.78 10.18
N LEU A 14 6.77 -3.60 9.61
CA LEU A 14 5.44 -3.01 9.52
C LEU A 14 4.49 -3.90 8.74
N MET A 15 4.84 -4.29 7.51
CA MET A 15 3.99 -5.11 6.67
C MET A 15 3.81 -6.51 7.26
N TYR A 16 4.84 -7.06 7.92
CA TYR A 16 4.74 -8.32 8.65
C TYR A 16 3.72 -8.25 9.80
N GLY A 17 3.80 -7.23 10.66
CA GLY A 17 2.86 -7.01 11.75
C GLY A 17 1.43 -6.77 11.27
N LEU A 18 1.25 -5.88 10.28
CA LEU A 18 -0.06 -5.61 9.69
C LEU A 18 -0.67 -6.87 9.04
N SER A 19 0.15 -7.71 8.41
CA SER A 19 -0.30 -8.98 7.84
C SER A 19 -0.90 -9.90 8.91
N TRP A 20 -0.22 -10.05 10.04
CA TRP A 20 -0.71 -10.83 11.17
C TRP A 20 -2.02 -10.26 11.74
N CYS A 21 -2.11 -8.94 11.90
CA CYS A 21 -3.34 -8.29 12.34
C CYS A 21 -4.52 -8.62 11.42
N GLU A 22 -4.37 -8.49 10.10
CA GLU A 22 -5.46 -8.76 9.16
C GLU A 22 -5.85 -10.25 9.10
N LEU A 23 -4.88 -11.17 9.23
CA LEU A 23 -5.17 -12.61 9.22
C LEU A 23 -5.95 -13.06 10.47
N ALA A 24 -5.71 -12.44 11.61
CA ALA A 24 -6.23 -12.90 12.90
C ALA A 24 -7.45 -12.14 13.43
N LYS A 25 -7.81 -11.00 12.82
CA LYS A 25 -8.85 -10.09 13.34
C LYS A 25 -10.20 -10.77 13.64
N ASP A 26 -10.64 -11.70 12.79
CA ASP A 26 -11.96 -12.34 12.89
C ASP A 26 -11.91 -13.67 13.69
N LEU A 27 -10.74 -14.02 14.25
CA LEU A 27 -10.58 -15.26 15.00
C LEU A 27 -11.05 -15.11 16.45
N PRO A 28 -11.55 -16.19 17.09
CA PRO A 28 -11.88 -16.18 18.51
C PRO A 28 -10.67 -15.87 19.40
N GLU A 29 -10.90 -15.22 20.55
CA GLU A 29 -9.84 -14.87 21.52
C GLU A 29 -8.97 -16.06 21.95
N GLU A 30 -9.59 -17.22 22.14
CA GLU A 30 -8.87 -18.42 22.58
C GLU A 30 -7.99 -19.07 21.51
N SER A 31 -8.09 -18.62 20.26
CA SER A 31 -7.33 -19.14 19.14
C SER A 31 -5.82 -19.04 19.39
N SER A 32 -5.14 -20.17 19.33
CA SER A 32 -3.67 -20.23 19.37
C SER A 32 -3.05 -19.41 18.22
N PHE A 33 -3.72 -19.33 17.08
CA PHE A 33 -3.29 -18.51 15.95
C PHE A 33 -3.44 -17.01 16.24
N LYS A 34 -4.52 -16.59 16.91
CA LYS A 34 -4.69 -15.18 17.32
C LYS A 34 -3.65 -14.77 18.36
N LYS A 35 -3.41 -15.64 19.36
CA LYS A 35 -2.33 -15.45 20.35
C LYS A 35 -0.95 -15.33 19.68
N LYS A 36 -0.67 -16.15 18.65
CA LYS A 36 0.54 -16.04 17.84
C LYS A 36 0.58 -14.71 17.06
N ALA A 37 -0.50 -14.32 16.40
CA ALA A 37 -0.58 -13.08 15.64
C ALA A 37 -0.30 -11.84 16.52
N ILE A 38 -0.84 -11.79 17.74
CA ILE A 38 -0.55 -10.73 18.71
C ILE A 38 0.94 -10.71 19.05
N LYS A 39 1.53 -11.88 19.37
CA LYS A 39 2.97 -11.98 19.68
C LYS A 39 3.85 -11.49 18.53
N GLU A 40 3.58 -11.94 17.30
CA GLU A 40 4.37 -11.57 16.12
C GLU A 40 4.20 -10.08 15.76
N SER A 41 2.99 -9.54 15.89
CA SER A 41 2.72 -8.11 15.64
C SER A 41 3.36 -7.22 16.70
N MET A 42 3.33 -7.62 17.97
CA MET A 42 4.04 -6.92 19.05
C MET A 42 5.55 -6.97 18.87
N MET A 43 6.11 -8.12 18.45
CA MET A 43 7.52 -8.23 18.11
C MET A 43 7.88 -7.26 16.96
N ALA A 44 7.05 -7.19 15.92
CA ALA A 44 7.25 -6.24 14.83
C ALA A 44 7.26 -4.80 15.34
N LEU A 45 6.27 -4.41 16.16
CA LEU A 45 6.19 -3.08 16.75
C LEU A 45 7.44 -2.72 17.57
N VAL A 46 7.90 -3.62 18.45
CA VAL A 46 9.12 -3.41 19.25
C VAL A 46 10.35 -3.18 18.36
N ASN A 47 10.45 -3.88 17.22
CA ASN A 47 11.54 -3.67 16.29
C ASN A 47 11.42 -2.34 15.53
N LEU A 48 10.20 -1.92 15.14
CA LEU A 48 9.97 -0.59 14.56
C LEU A 48 10.42 0.51 15.51
N GLU A 49 10.13 0.35 16.80
CA GLU A 49 10.45 1.31 17.87
C GLU A 49 11.91 1.26 18.34
N SER A 50 12.71 0.31 17.86
CA SER A 50 14.13 0.21 18.25
C SER A 50 14.95 1.40 17.75
N ASP A 51 15.97 1.81 18.51
CA ASP A 51 16.92 2.85 18.10
C ASP A 51 17.54 2.59 16.72
N TYR A 52 17.77 1.31 16.41
CA TYR A 52 18.34 0.89 15.14
C TYR A 52 17.40 1.16 13.95
N CYS A 53 16.09 0.96 14.14
CA CYS A 53 15.10 1.29 13.11
C CYS A 53 14.90 2.82 13.01
N GLN A 54 14.83 3.50 14.16
CA GLN A 54 14.60 4.95 14.23
C GLN A 54 15.74 5.80 13.65
N ARG A 55 16.97 5.28 13.60
CA ARG A 55 18.17 6.06 13.20
C ARG A 55 18.09 6.69 11.81
N ASN A 56 17.26 6.17 10.91
CA ASN A 56 17.12 6.68 9.54
C ASN A 56 16.07 7.79 9.43
N PHE A 57 15.31 8.05 10.48
CA PHE A 57 14.22 9.01 10.48
C PHE A 57 14.63 10.31 11.19
N PRO A 58 14.22 11.47 10.66
CA PRO A 58 14.66 12.76 11.16
C PRO A 58 14.02 13.08 12.52
N LYS A 59 14.86 13.49 13.47
CA LYS A 59 14.40 14.01 14.76
C LYS A 59 14.10 15.50 14.65
N GLY A 60 13.09 15.99 15.36
CA GLY A 60 12.78 17.42 15.47
C GLY A 60 11.83 17.99 14.42
N LEU A 61 11.09 17.13 13.69
CA LEU A 61 9.94 17.56 12.89
C LEU A 61 8.70 17.75 13.78
N SER A 62 7.63 18.34 13.23
CA SER A 62 6.37 18.56 13.94
C SER A 62 5.76 17.27 14.51
N LEU A 63 5.95 16.16 13.80
CA LEU A 63 5.66 14.82 14.29
C LEU A 63 6.98 14.10 14.60
N PRO A 64 7.10 13.43 15.77
CA PRO A 64 8.30 12.69 16.13
C PRO A 64 8.70 11.68 15.05
N ASN A 65 9.95 11.76 14.57
CA ASN A 65 10.49 10.93 13.49
C ASN A 65 9.81 11.11 12.12
N GLY A 66 9.04 12.19 11.93
CA GLY A 66 8.34 12.49 10.67
C GLY A 66 7.03 11.74 10.48
N ALA A 67 6.18 12.29 9.60
CA ALA A 67 4.82 11.82 9.36
C ALA A 67 4.76 10.33 8.98
N PHE A 68 5.67 9.88 8.11
CA PHE A 68 5.77 8.48 7.68
C PHE A 68 5.93 7.52 8.86
N TYR A 69 7.02 7.66 9.62
CA TYR A 69 7.32 6.77 10.74
C TYR A 69 6.23 6.84 11.80
N PHE A 70 5.86 8.07 12.17
CA PHE A 70 4.90 8.32 13.24
C PHE A 70 3.55 7.65 12.96
N SER A 71 3.00 7.92 11.78
CA SER A 71 1.67 7.49 11.37
C SER A 71 1.59 5.99 11.21
N TRP A 72 2.54 5.38 10.50
CA TRP A 72 2.55 3.93 10.29
C TRP A 72 2.76 3.15 11.58
N THR A 73 3.62 3.64 12.48
CA THR A 73 3.83 3.00 13.79
C THR A 73 2.54 3.07 14.61
N ASN A 74 1.88 4.23 14.67
CA ASN A 74 0.64 4.35 15.42
C ASN A 74 -0.51 3.54 14.82
N TYR A 75 -0.55 3.45 13.50
CA TYR A 75 -1.48 2.57 12.80
C TYR A 75 -1.28 1.10 13.20
N LEU A 76 -0.04 0.59 13.25
CA LEU A 76 0.20 -0.77 13.72
C LEU A 76 -0.27 -0.98 15.18
N ARG A 77 -0.06 0.00 16.08
CA ARG A 77 -0.60 -0.07 17.46
C ARG A 77 -2.12 -0.22 17.44
N ALA A 78 -2.81 0.60 16.64
CA ALA A 78 -4.26 0.55 16.49
C ALA A 78 -4.73 -0.83 16.01
N LYS A 79 -4.05 -1.40 15.00
CA LYS A 79 -4.38 -2.73 14.44
C LYS A 79 -4.12 -3.87 15.42
N ILE A 80 -3.10 -3.75 16.28
CA ILE A 80 -2.86 -4.72 17.36
C ILE A 80 -3.95 -4.63 18.43
N LEU A 81 -4.35 -3.42 18.83
CA LEU A 81 -5.41 -3.22 19.82
C LEU A 81 -6.76 -3.77 19.35
N LEU A 82 -7.06 -3.69 18.03
CA LEU A 82 -8.24 -4.32 17.43
C LEU A 82 -8.23 -5.85 17.50
N LEU A 83 -7.07 -6.50 17.70
CA LEU A 83 -7.02 -7.95 17.75
C LEU A 83 -7.63 -8.51 19.04
N SER A 84 -7.38 -7.89 20.19
CA SER A 84 -7.73 -8.50 21.47
C SER A 84 -7.73 -7.49 22.61
N ASP A 85 -8.64 -7.72 23.55
CA ASP A 85 -8.68 -6.99 24.82
C ASP A 85 -7.78 -7.60 25.90
N ASN A 86 -7.14 -8.73 25.64
CA ASN A 86 -6.47 -9.54 26.66
C ASN A 86 -5.06 -9.97 26.27
N PHE A 87 -4.09 -9.08 26.50
CA PHE A 87 -2.66 -9.41 26.47
C PHE A 87 -1.86 -8.52 27.44
N SER A 88 -0.76 -9.04 27.98
CA SER A 88 -0.06 -8.48 29.14
C SER A 88 0.48 -7.06 28.96
N THR A 89 0.80 -6.65 27.73
CA THR A 89 1.36 -5.33 27.42
C THR A 89 0.33 -4.32 26.93
N ARG A 90 -0.97 -4.65 27.02
CA ARG A 90 -2.05 -3.85 26.43
C ARG A 90 -2.15 -2.45 27.03
N ASP A 91 -2.08 -2.31 28.35
CA ASP A 91 -2.23 -1.00 29.01
C ASP A 91 -1.15 0.00 28.57
N LYS A 92 0.09 -0.47 28.45
CA LYS A 92 1.20 0.35 27.93
C LYS A 92 0.95 0.71 26.46
N LEU A 93 0.51 -0.26 25.66
CA LEU A 93 0.19 -0.01 24.24
C LEU A 93 -0.92 1.03 24.07
N ILE A 94 -1.96 1.00 24.92
CA ILE A 94 -3.03 2.01 24.94
C ILE A 94 -2.47 3.37 25.32
N SER A 95 -1.64 3.45 26.36
CA SER A 95 -1.04 4.71 26.77
C SER A 95 -0.23 5.35 25.63
N ASP A 96 0.57 4.56 24.92
CA ASP A 96 1.39 5.05 23.80
C ASP A 96 0.54 5.39 22.57
N PHE A 97 -0.51 4.60 22.32
CA PHE A 97 -1.46 4.85 21.24
C PHE A 97 -2.22 6.15 21.46
N ASN A 98 -2.82 6.35 22.64
CA ASN A 98 -3.57 7.56 22.97
C ASN A 98 -2.69 8.79 22.94
N PHE A 99 -1.48 8.73 23.51
CA PHE A 99 -0.52 9.82 23.45
C PHE A 99 -0.21 10.27 22.01
N ASN A 100 -0.05 9.31 21.09
CA ASN A 100 0.21 9.62 19.69
C ASN A 100 -1.05 10.12 18.96
N CYS A 101 -2.24 9.62 19.30
CA CYS A 101 -3.50 10.18 18.77
C CYS A 101 -3.68 11.64 19.19
N ASP A 102 -3.44 11.96 20.47
CA ASP A 102 -3.47 13.34 20.98
C ASP A 102 -2.43 14.23 20.29
N THR A 103 -1.21 13.71 20.12
CA THR A 103 -0.11 14.42 19.44
C THR A 103 -0.46 14.74 17.99
N LEU A 104 -1.00 13.77 17.25
CA LEU A 104 -1.43 13.96 15.87
C LEU A 104 -2.60 14.92 15.76
N SER A 105 -3.61 14.75 16.61
CA SER A 105 -4.78 15.60 16.67
C SER A 105 -4.39 17.06 16.87
N LYS A 106 -3.51 17.32 17.85
CA LYS A 106 -2.97 18.65 18.09
C LYS A 106 -2.22 19.20 16.86
N ALA A 107 -1.35 18.40 16.24
CA ALA A 107 -0.62 18.82 15.05
C ALA A 107 -1.56 19.19 13.87
N ILE A 108 -2.66 18.46 13.69
CA ILE A 108 -3.69 18.75 12.67
C ILE A 108 -4.42 20.06 12.94
N LEU A 109 -4.74 20.32 14.21
CA LEU A 109 -5.45 21.53 14.61
C LEU A 109 -4.55 22.77 14.51
N ASP A 110 -3.27 22.64 14.86
CA ASP A 110 -2.30 23.74 14.88
C ASP A 110 -1.70 24.08 13.50
N SER A 111 -1.80 23.18 12.50
CA SER A 111 -1.19 23.35 11.17
C SER A 111 -2.15 23.92 10.12
N ASP A 112 -1.71 24.85 9.28
CA ASP A 112 -2.47 25.32 8.11
C ASP A 112 -2.51 24.31 6.95
N SER A 113 -1.51 23.43 6.86
CA SER A 113 -1.43 22.37 5.85
C SER A 113 -2.01 21.06 6.41
N PRO A 114 -2.79 20.29 5.62
CA PRO A 114 -3.22 18.94 6.01
C PRO A 114 -2.10 17.89 5.91
N PHE A 115 -0.97 18.24 5.31
CA PHE A 115 0.14 17.32 5.05
C PHE A 115 1.38 17.75 5.83
N PHE A 116 2.08 16.77 6.40
CA PHE A 116 3.21 16.98 7.31
C PHE A 116 4.51 16.45 6.70
N GLU A 117 5.63 16.93 7.21
CA GLU A 117 6.95 16.47 6.79
C GLU A 117 7.14 15.00 7.16
N SER A 118 7.31 14.13 6.16
CA SER A 118 7.79 12.77 6.35
C SER A 118 9.30 12.76 6.55
N TYR A 119 9.97 13.58 5.75
CA TYR A 119 11.39 13.93 5.86
C TYR A 119 11.54 15.44 5.78
N SER A 120 12.69 15.98 6.19
CA SER A 120 12.94 17.43 6.14
C SER A 120 12.63 18.01 4.75
N ASN A 121 11.69 18.95 4.71
CA ASN A 121 11.12 19.63 3.55
C ASN A 121 10.43 18.73 2.51
N GLN A 122 9.99 17.54 2.90
CA GLN A 122 9.37 16.56 2.00
C GLN A 122 8.05 16.05 2.57
N PHE A 123 7.00 16.14 1.74
CA PHE A 123 5.62 15.97 2.15
C PHE A 123 4.90 15.02 1.18
N TRP A 124 4.51 13.85 1.67
CA TRP A 124 3.70 12.90 0.92
C TRP A 124 2.34 12.72 1.61
N PRO A 125 1.22 13.00 0.91
CA PRO A 125 -0.11 12.76 1.45
C PRO A 125 -0.32 11.33 1.96
N ALA A 126 0.27 10.32 1.30
CA ALA A 126 0.13 8.91 1.70
C ALA A 126 0.66 8.62 3.12
N ASP A 127 1.61 9.42 3.62
CA ASP A 127 2.33 9.12 4.85
C ASP A 127 1.59 9.53 6.11
N ILE A 128 0.69 10.51 6.04
CA ILE A 128 -0.14 10.92 7.18
C ILE A 128 -1.40 10.06 7.33
N LEU A 129 -1.89 9.48 6.22
CA LEU A 129 -3.14 8.72 6.20
C LEU A 129 -3.22 7.56 7.22
N PRO A 130 -2.16 6.76 7.47
CA PRO A 130 -2.21 5.73 8.50
C PRO A 130 -2.48 6.31 9.89
N GLY A 131 -2.00 7.52 10.15
CA GLY A 131 -2.24 8.26 11.39
C GLY A 131 -3.70 8.67 11.49
N ILE A 132 -4.29 9.19 10.41
CA ILE A 132 -5.73 9.52 10.37
C ILE A 132 -6.59 8.27 10.56
N ALA A 133 -6.25 7.16 9.90
CA ALA A 133 -6.91 5.86 10.11
C ALA A 133 -6.79 5.40 11.57
N SER A 134 -5.66 5.64 12.22
CA SER A 134 -5.46 5.32 13.63
C SER A 134 -6.37 6.14 14.56
N LEU A 135 -6.68 7.40 14.23
CA LEU A 135 -7.66 8.22 14.96
C LEU A 135 -9.08 7.65 14.83
N SER A 136 -9.48 7.24 13.62
CA SER A 136 -10.80 6.63 13.39
C SER A 136 -10.93 5.30 14.15
N ILE A 137 -9.88 4.47 14.13
CA ILE A 137 -9.83 3.22 14.90
C ILE A 137 -9.86 3.48 16.42
N HIS A 138 -9.23 4.54 16.91
CA HIS A 138 -9.34 4.93 18.32
C HIS A 138 -10.81 5.12 18.72
N ASP A 139 -11.57 5.87 17.92
CA ASP A 139 -12.98 6.17 18.21
C ASP A 139 -13.87 4.91 18.17
N ILE A 140 -13.46 3.87 17.43
CA ILE A 140 -14.08 2.53 17.45
C ILE A 140 -13.74 1.76 18.73
N LEU A 141 -12.48 1.82 19.17
CA LEU A 141 -11.98 1.06 20.33
C LEU A 141 -12.42 1.65 21.67
N PHE A 142 -12.65 2.96 21.73
CA PHE A 142 -12.88 3.70 22.96
C PHE A 142 -14.11 4.61 22.84
N ASN A 143 -13.95 5.89 23.17
CA ASN A 143 -14.96 6.91 22.98
C ASN A 143 -14.62 7.70 21.72
N THR A 144 -15.66 8.21 21.05
CA THR A 144 -15.51 9.14 19.93
C THR A 144 -14.92 10.46 20.40
N ILE A 145 -13.69 10.76 19.99
CA ILE A 145 -12.94 11.97 20.37
C ILE A 145 -12.40 12.70 19.13
N TYR A 146 -12.09 11.97 18.05
CA TYR A 146 -11.33 12.48 16.92
C TYR A 146 -12.15 12.65 15.63
N ASP A 147 -13.40 12.24 15.58
CA ASP A 147 -14.30 12.40 14.40
C ASP A 147 -14.27 13.80 13.77
N THR A 148 -14.29 14.83 14.61
CA THR A 148 -14.30 16.23 14.23
C THR A 148 -12.93 16.66 13.70
N VAL A 149 -11.85 16.11 14.27
CA VAL A 149 -10.48 16.34 13.83
C VAL A 149 -10.22 15.70 12.47
N ILE A 150 -10.72 14.47 12.26
CA ILE A 150 -10.65 13.75 10.98
C ILE A 150 -11.42 14.50 9.89
N THR A 151 -12.65 14.92 10.21
CA THR A 151 -13.49 15.71 9.29
C THR A 151 -12.82 17.05 8.94
N HIS A 152 -12.27 17.74 9.93
CA HIS A 152 -11.51 18.98 9.73
C HIS A 152 -10.28 18.78 8.85
N TRP A 153 -9.51 17.72 9.09
CA TRP A 153 -8.37 17.35 8.25
C TRP A 153 -8.80 17.09 6.80
N PHE A 154 -9.87 16.33 6.59
CA PHE A 154 -10.34 16.01 5.24
C PHE A 154 -10.85 17.24 4.49
N ASN A 155 -11.59 18.14 5.17
CA ASN A 155 -11.99 19.42 4.60
C ASN A 155 -10.78 20.27 4.19
N LYS A 156 -9.68 20.26 4.96
CA LYS A 156 -8.42 20.90 4.57
C LYS A 156 -7.84 20.24 3.32
N VAL A 157 -7.83 18.91 3.22
CA VAL A 157 -7.39 18.20 2.01
C VAL A 157 -8.21 18.65 0.78
N GLU A 158 -9.53 18.64 0.88
CA GLU A 158 -10.43 19.07 -0.20
C GLU A 158 -10.16 20.53 -0.62
N SER A 159 -9.89 21.41 0.35
CA SER A 159 -9.58 22.82 0.06
C SER A 159 -8.27 23.04 -0.70
N LYS A 160 -7.37 22.04 -0.72
CA LYS A 160 -6.10 22.08 -1.44
C LYS A 160 -6.16 21.42 -2.82
N GLN A 161 -7.27 20.77 -3.17
CA GLN A 161 -7.43 20.12 -4.45
C GLN A 161 -7.43 21.16 -5.59
N GLU A 162 -6.54 20.98 -6.56
CA GLU A 162 -6.53 21.80 -7.77
C GLU A 162 -7.64 21.34 -8.75
N PRO A 163 -8.29 22.27 -9.48
CA PRO A 163 -9.32 21.91 -10.45
C PRO A 163 -8.84 20.91 -11.50
N GLY A 164 -9.55 19.80 -11.65
CA GLY A 164 -9.23 18.75 -12.62
C GLY A 164 -8.25 17.67 -12.13
N GLU A 165 -7.62 17.88 -10.97
CA GLU A 165 -6.75 16.87 -10.34
C GLU A 165 -7.54 15.93 -9.42
N ILE A 166 -7.00 14.73 -9.19
CA ILE A 166 -7.52 13.83 -8.14
C ILE A 166 -7.09 14.37 -6.78
N ILE A 167 -8.01 14.35 -5.81
CA ILE A 167 -7.90 14.96 -4.48
C ILE A 167 -6.57 14.70 -3.72
N PHE A 168 -5.97 13.52 -3.86
CA PHE A 168 -4.69 13.21 -3.22
C PHE A 168 -3.55 13.17 -4.25
N PRO A 169 -2.71 14.23 -4.33
CA PRO A 169 -1.49 14.20 -5.14
C PRO A 169 -0.47 13.21 -4.58
N HIS A 170 0.56 12.89 -5.37
CA HIS A 170 1.65 12.03 -4.90
C HIS A 170 2.56 12.76 -3.90
N SER A 171 2.88 14.03 -4.16
CA SER A 171 3.65 14.88 -3.25
C SER A 171 3.17 16.33 -3.30
N VAL A 172 3.45 17.06 -2.23
CA VAL A 172 3.04 18.46 -2.06
C VAL A 172 4.21 19.34 -1.59
N ASN A 173 4.02 20.65 -1.64
CA ASN A 173 4.87 21.60 -0.93
C ASN A 173 4.40 21.81 0.52
N ASP A 174 5.13 22.65 1.26
CA ASP A 174 4.85 23.07 2.64
C ASP A 174 3.46 23.69 2.86
N LYS A 175 2.84 24.22 1.80
CA LYS A 175 1.48 24.80 1.83
C LYS A 175 0.38 23.80 1.49
N GLY A 176 0.75 22.55 1.20
CA GLY A 176 -0.15 21.48 0.79
C GLY A 176 -0.57 21.53 -0.67
N ILE A 177 0.12 22.30 -1.52
CA ILE A 177 -0.16 22.39 -2.96
C ILE A 177 0.61 21.28 -3.69
N ALA A 178 -0.03 20.64 -4.66
CA ALA A 178 0.53 19.54 -5.44
C ALA A 178 1.86 19.94 -6.10
N ARG A 179 2.88 19.09 -5.93
CA ARG A 179 4.13 19.12 -6.73
C ARG A 179 4.13 18.03 -7.78
N GLN A 180 3.52 16.89 -7.46
CA GLN A 180 3.35 15.76 -8.36
C GLN A 180 1.90 15.30 -8.27
N SER A 181 1.23 15.18 -9.41
CA SER A 181 -0.13 14.63 -9.50
C SER A 181 -0.23 13.25 -8.88
N ALA A 182 -1.47 12.82 -8.64
CA ALA A 182 -1.77 11.49 -8.10
C ALA A 182 -1.11 10.38 -8.94
N ARG A 183 -0.58 9.35 -8.26
CA ARG A 183 -0.05 8.13 -8.88
C ARG A 183 -0.85 6.90 -8.48
N GLY A 184 -0.86 5.89 -9.33
CA GLY A 184 -1.59 4.64 -9.11
C GLY A 184 -1.14 3.94 -7.82
N SER A 185 0.16 3.93 -7.54
CA SER A 185 0.75 3.39 -6.32
C SER A 185 0.26 4.11 -5.06
N SER A 186 0.55 5.41 -4.92
CA SER A 186 0.28 6.19 -3.72
C SER A 186 -1.22 6.42 -3.48
N LEU A 187 -1.99 6.69 -4.54
CA LEU A 187 -3.44 6.83 -4.41
C LEU A 187 -4.11 5.49 -4.08
N GLY A 188 -3.59 4.38 -4.61
CA GLY A 188 -4.05 3.05 -4.24
C GLY A 188 -3.83 2.78 -2.75
N LEU A 189 -2.66 3.13 -2.21
CA LEU A 189 -2.34 2.97 -0.80
C LEU A 189 -3.27 3.82 0.08
N ILE A 190 -3.49 5.07 -0.32
CA ILE A 190 -4.44 5.98 0.32
C ILE A 190 -5.85 5.38 0.32
N LEU A 191 -6.32 4.80 -0.79
CA LEU A 191 -7.66 4.22 -0.87
C LEU A 191 -7.87 3.02 0.04
N ILE A 192 -6.84 2.19 0.26
CA ILE A 192 -6.88 1.09 1.25
C ILE A 192 -7.15 1.66 2.64
N LEU A 193 -6.44 2.72 3.02
CA LEU A 193 -6.52 3.35 4.34
C LEU A 193 -7.79 4.19 4.52
N LEU A 194 -8.18 4.96 3.51
CA LEU A 194 -9.43 5.75 3.52
C LEU A 194 -10.66 4.87 3.76
N LYS A 195 -10.62 3.61 3.30
CA LYS A 195 -11.73 2.68 3.52
C LYS A 195 -11.88 2.27 4.99
N GLU A 196 -10.87 2.49 5.82
CA GLU A 196 -10.90 2.23 7.27
C GLU A 196 -11.28 3.46 8.09
N ILE A 197 -11.48 4.63 7.47
CA ILE A 197 -11.87 5.88 8.14
C ILE A 197 -13.39 6.05 8.02
N SER A 198 -14.14 5.88 9.12
CA SER A 198 -15.61 5.93 9.12
C SER A 198 -16.18 7.29 8.69
N GLU A 199 -15.45 8.37 8.95
CA GLU A 199 -15.86 9.74 8.73
C GLU A 199 -15.78 10.14 7.24
N ILE A 200 -15.06 9.38 6.41
CA ILE A 200 -14.77 9.75 5.02
C ILE A 200 -15.43 8.78 4.04
N ASN A 201 -16.26 9.30 3.14
CA ASN A 201 -16.79 8.51 2.03
C ASN A 201 -15.80 8.47 0.86
N SER A 202 -14.99 7.42 0.81
CA SER A 202 -13.99 7.21 -0.23
C SER A 202 -14.53 6.70 -1.57
N GLY A 203 -15.84 6.41 -1.68
CA GLY A 203 -16.43 5.78 -2.87
C GLY A 203 -16.25 6.60 -4.16
N GLY A 204 -16.39 7.93 -4.08
CA GLY A 204 -16.15 8.81 -5.23
C GLY A 204 -14.69 8.79 -5.70
N ILE A 205 -13.75 8.81 -4.77
CA ILE A 205 -12.30 8.76 -5.04
C ILE A 205 -11.94 7.41 -5.68
N TYR A 206 -12.50 6.31 -5.17
CA TYR A 206 -12.33 4.97 -5.73
C TYR A 206 -12.79 4.89 -7.20
N VAL A 207 -13.95 5.47 -7.54
CA VAL A 207 -14.46 5.48 -8.92
C VAL A 207 -13.51 6.23 -9.85
N LEU A 208 -12.96 7.36 -9.42
CA LEU A 208 -11.97 8.12 -10.18
C LEU A 208 -10.67 7.32 -10.36
N TYR A 209 -10.17 6.69 -9.30
CA TYR A 209 -8.98 5.83 -9.34
C TYR A 209 -9.14 4.66 -10.31
N ASN A 210 -10.25 3.91 -10.19
CA ASN A 210 -10.53 2.76 -11.05
C ASN A 210 -10.60 3.20 -12.53
N ARG A 211 -11.18 4.37 -12.81
CA ARG A 211 -11.22 4.91 -14.17
C ARG A 211 -9.84 5.36 -14.67
N ALA A 212 -9.05 6.02 -13.82
CA ALA A 212 -7.82 6.70 -14.22
C ALA A 212 -6.62 5.76 -14.41
N TYR A 213 -6.53 4.69 -13.62
CA TYR A 213 -5.33 3.84 -13.59
C TYR A 213 -5.54 2.41 -14.11
N ARG A 214 -6.79 1.95 -14.24
CA ARG A 214 -7.06 0.59 -14.73
C ARG A 214 -6.67 0.44 -16.18
N THR A 215 -5.89 -0.58 -16.49
CA THR A 215 -5.39 -0.84 -17.84
C THR A 215 -5.08 -2.33 -18.06
N SER A 216 -4.46 -2.65 -19.18
CA SER A 216 -3.89 -3.97 -19.44
C SER A 216 -2.65 -3.90 -20.34
N PHE A 217 -1.74 -4.86 -20.21
CA PHE A 217 -0.59 -5.04 -21.09
C PHE A 217 -0.71 -6.39 -21.80
N PHE A 218 -0.84 -6.40 -23.13
CA PHE A 218 -1.19 -7.62 -23.90
C PHE A 218 -2.40 -8.38 -23.33
N ASN A 219 -3.43 -7.65 -22.86
CA ASN A 219 -4.60 -8.17 -22.14
C ASN A 219 -4.34 -8.73 -20.74
N LEU A 220 -3.10 -8.67 -20.21
CA LEU A 220 -2.82 -8.94 -18.81
C LEU A 220 -3.30 -7.75 -17.96
N PRO A 221 -4.24 -7.94 -17.02
CA PRO A 221 -4.78 -6.85 -16.20
C PRO A 221 -3.70 -6.21 -15.33
N MET A 222 -3.53 -4.90 -15.41
CA MET A 222 -2.50 -4.14 -14.68
C MET A 222 -3.02 -2.75 -14.32
N LEU A 223 -2.27 -2.04 -13.47
CA LEU A 223 -2.51 -0.62 -13.23
C LEU A 223 -1.37 0.23 -13.81
N GLN A 224 -1.73 1.42 -14.30
CA GLN A 224 -0.77 2.45 -14.67
C GLN A 224 -0.20 3.10 -13.41
N GLU A 225 1.06 3.54 -13.49
CA GLU A 225 1.63 4.40 -12.43
C GLU A 225 1.13 5.84 -12.57
N TYR A 226 1.04 6.32 -13.81
CA TYR A 226 0.59 7.67 -14.16
C TYR A 226 -0.74 7.61 -14.91
N SER A 227 -1.65 8.54 -14.64
CA SER A 227 -2.97 8.55 -15.28
C SER A 227 -2.90 9.04 -16.73
N GLY A 228 -3.67 8.41 -17.62
CA GLY A 228 -3.80 8.84 -19.02
C GLY A 228 -2.51 8.70 -19.83
N ASN A 229 -2.11 9.77 -20.51
CA ASN A 229 -0.85 9.84 -21.28
C ASN A 229 0.29 10.48 -20.49
N ASN A 230 0.09 10.72 -19.19
CA ASN A 230 1.12 11.32 -18.36
C ASN A 230 2.28 10.35 -18.16
N SER A 231 3.47 10.91 -18.04
CA SER A 231 4.70 10.20 -17.67
C SER A 231 5.42 11.00 -16.61
N GLY A 232 6.10 10.32 -15.69
CA GLY A 232 6.97 10.96 -14.71
C GLY A 232 8.23 10.13 -14.49
N GLU A 233 9.18 10.71 -13.76
CA GLU A 233 10.39 10.00 -13.36
C GLU A 233 10.03 8.83 -12.44
N GLU A 234 10.55 7.64 -12.76
CA GLU A 234 10.47 6.50 -11.85
C GLU A 234 11.21 6.84 -10.56
N ASP A 235 10.57 6.58 -9.43
CA ASP A 235 11.24 6.61 -8.14
C ASP A 235 11.15 5.26 -7.45
N VAL A 236 11.76 5.21 -6.27
CA VAL A 236 11.90 3.99 -5.48
C VAL A 236 10.52 3.43 -5.08
N ASP A 237 9.51 4.29 -4.94
CA ASP A 237 8.17 3.96 -4.44
C ASP A 237 7.25 3.42 -5.54
N SER A 238 7.46 3.79 -6.81
CA SER A 238 6.75 3.18 -7.94
C SER A 238 7.21 1.74 -8.24
N GLY A 239 8.39 1.36 -7.74
CA GLY A 239 9.10 0.17 -8.18
C GLY A 239 9.39 0.23 -9.69
N PRO A 240 9.65 -0.91 -10.34
CA PRO A 240 9.76 -0.95 -11.81
C PRO A 240 8.46 -0.46 -12.47
N VAL A 241 8.58 0.54 -13.35
CA VAL A 241 7.51 0.98 -14.25
C VAL A 241 7.88 0.52 -15.66
N ILE A 242 7.11 -0.41 -16.23
CA ILE A 242 7.40 -0.95 -17.56
C ILE A 242 6.35 -0.37 -18.49
N CYS A 243 6.72 0.39 -19.51
CA CYS A 243 5.77 0.99 -20.48
C CYS A 243 4.62 1.79 -19.81
N GLY A 244 4.88 2.46 -18.69
CA GLY A 244 3.86 3.20 -17.92
C GLY A 244 3.02 2.35 -16.94
N TYR A 245 3.19 1.03 -16.94
CA TYR A 245 2.54 0.11 -16.00
C TYR A 245 3.33 -0.01 -14.71
N GLY A 246 2.69 0.34 -13.58
CA GLY A 246 3.32 0.35 -12.26
C GLY A 246 3.23 -1.00 -11.58
N SER A 247 4.37 -1.59 -11.24
CA SER A 247 4.39 -2.86 -10.49
C SER A 247 3.84 -2.69 -9.07
N VAL A 248 4.22 -1.63 -8.36
CA VAL A 248 3.66 -1.29 -7.03
C VAL A 248 2.19 -0.89 -7.14
N ALA A 249 1.82 -0.06 -8.13
CA ALA A 249 0.41 0.24 -8.42
C ALA A 249 -0.42 -1.04 -8.60
N THR A 250 0.08 -2.02 -9.34
CA THR A 250 -0.61 -3.30 -9.55
C THR A 250 -0.75 -4.11 -8.25
N ILE A 251 0.31 -4.21 -7.45
CA ILE A 251 0.28 -4.91 -6.15
C ILE A 251 -0.74 -4.25 -5.21
N ILE A 252 -0.60 -2.95 -4.97
CA ILE A 252 -1.48 -2.20 -4.07
C ILE A 252 -2.92 -2.18 -4.60
N GLY A 253 -3.09 -2.04 -5.92
CA GLY A 253 -4.37 -2.09 -6.60
C GLY A 253 -5.18 -3.35 -6.33
N ALA A 254 -4.53 -4.52 -6.26
CA ALA A 254 -5.21 -5.76 -5.89
C ALA A 254 -5.84 -5.65 -4.48
N GLY A 255 -5.15 -4.98 -3.56
CA GLY A 255 -5.64 -4.67 -2.21
C GLY A 255 -6.80 -3.68 -2.20
N VAL A 256 -6.71 -2.61 -3.01
CA VAL A 256 -7.80 -1.65 -3.22
C VAL A 256 -9.06 -2.39 -3.68
N PHE A 257 -9.00 -3.12 -4.79
CA PHE A 257 -10.18 -3.80 -5.32
C PHE A 257 -10.75 -4.79 -4.32
N LYS A 258 -9.91 -5.52 -3.58
CA LYS A 258 -10.36 -6.42 -2.51
C LYS A 258 -11.09 -5.69 -1.40
N ARG A 259 -10.58 -4.54 -0.92
CA ARG A 259 -11.19 -3.72 0.14
C ARG A 259 -12.55 -3.17 -0.27
N TYR A 260 -12.71 -2.76 -1.53
CA TYR A 260 -13.95 -2.20 -2.09
C TYR A 260 -14.92 -3.26 -2.65
N GLY A 261 -14.61 -4.56 -2.52
CA GLY A 261 -15.53 -5.65 -2.88
C GLY A 261 -15.41 -6.19 -4.29
N GLU A 262 -14.43 -5.75 -5.05
CA GLU A 262 -14.23 -6.04 -6.48
C GLU A 262 -13.33 -7.27 -6.64
N LEU A 263 -13.81 -8.39 -6.10
CA LEU A 263 -13.01 -9.60 -5.88
C LEU A 263 -12.49 -10.22 -7.19
N ASP A 264 -13.27 -10.17 -8.26
CA ASP A 264 -12.83 -10.67 -9.57
C ASP A 264 -11.64 -9.85 -10.12
N LEU A 265 -11.70 -8.52 -10.01
CA LEU A 265 -10.60 -7.67 -10.43
C LEU A 265 -9.37 -7.82 -9.52
N ALA A 266 -9.57 -7.91 -8.21
CA ALA A 266 -8.50 -8.21 -7.26
C ALA A 266 -7.79 -9.54 -7.59
N GLU A 267 -8.56 -10.59 -7.89
CA GLU A 267 -8.03 -11.90 -8.27
C GLU A 267 -7.27 -11.86 -9.60
N ARG A 268 -7.74 -11.10 -10.59
CA ARG A 268 -7.03 -10.91 -11.86
C ARG A 268 -5.69 -10.20 -11.70
N LEU A 269 -5.63 -9.18 -10.84
CA LEU A 269 -4.36 -8.54 -10.51
C LEU A 269 -3.45 -9.49 -9.73
N ASN A 270 -3.98 -10.28 -8.80
CA ASN A 270 -3.20 -11.33 -8.12
C ASN A 270 -2.58 -12.33 -9.10
N GLN A 271 -3.33 -12.78 -10.10
CA GLN A 271 -2.81 -13.67 -11.14
C GLN A 271 -1.71 -13.01 -11.98
N THR A 272 -1.81 -11.69 -12.20
CA THR A 272 -0.74 -10.91 -12.83
C THR A 272 0.50 -10.84 -11.95
N ILE A 273 0.35 -10.64 -10.64
CA ILE A 273 1.44 -10.68 -9.66
C ILE A 273 2.10 -12.06 -9.63
N GLU A 274 1.33 -13.16 -9.64
CA GLU A 274 1.87 -14.52 -9.73
C GLU A 274 2.63 -14.75 -11.05
N CYS A 275 2.10 -14.24 -12.18
CA CYS A 275 2.74 -14.42 -13.48
C CYS A 275 4.05 -13.64 -13.59
N ALA A 276 4.03 -12.34 -13.26
CA ALA A 276 5.18 -11.46 -13.39
C ALA A 276 6.21 -11.64 -12.25
N GLY A 277 5.74 -12.01 -11.06
CA GLY A 277 6.57 -12.15 -9.88
C GLY A 277 7.37 -13.45 -9.82
N TYR A 278 7.15 -14.40 -10.75
CA TYR A 278 7.87 -15.69 -10.83
C TYR A 278 8.04 -16.37 -9.44
N PRO A 279 6.92 -16.76 -8.81
CA PRO A 279 6.94 -17.32 -7.47
C PRO A 279 7.71 -18.63 -7.45
N TYR A 280 8.55 -18.79 -6.42
CA TYR A 280 9.11 -20.06 -6.02
C TYR A 280 8.53 -20.43 -4.66
N GLU A 281 7.90 -21.60 -4.59
CA GLU A 281 7.17 -22.06 -3.41
C GLU A 281 7.63 -23.47 -3.02
N ASN A 282 7.83 -23.69 -1.72
CA ASN A 282 8.01 -25.00 -1.11
C ASN A 282 6.97 -25.20 0.00
N SER A 283 7.09 -26.26 0.81
CA SER A 283 6.12 -26.58 1.87
C SER A 283 5.87 -25.47 2.88
N ASP A 284 6.87 -24.60 3.11
CA ASP A 284 6.87 -23.66 4.24
C ASP A 284 7.00 -22.20 3.81
N THR A 285 7.48 -21.95 2.58
CA THR A 285 7.85 -20.61 2.14
C THR A 285 7.47 -20.37 0.69
N LYS A 286 7.07 -19.13 0.41
CA LYS A 286 6.87 -18.60 -0.92
C LYS A 286 7.72 -17.33 -1.07
N LYS A 287 8.44 -17.22 -2.18
CA LYS A 287 9.24 -16.04 -2.53
C LYS A 287 9.02 -15.62 -3.97
N TYR A 288 8.89 -14.32 -4.21
CA TYR A 288 8.80 -13.73 -5.54
C TYR A 288 10.18 -13.29 -6.02
N LEU A 289 10.41 -13.32 -7.33
CA LEU A 289 11.65 -12.91 -7.98
C LEU A 289 12.89 -13.55 -7.34
N LEU A 290 12.75 -14.84 -6.98
CA LEU A 290 13.76 -15.65 -6.28
C LEU A 290 14.20 -15.09 -4.91
N GLY A 291 13.42 -14.18 -4.31
CA GLY A 291 13.73 -13.49 -3.05
C GLY A 291 14.71 -12.31 -3.20
N LYS A 292 14.97 -11.85 -4.43
CA LYS A 292 15.89 -10.73 -4.69
C LYS A 292 15.30 -9.35 -4.37
N VAL A 293 13.97 -9.25 -4.29
CA VAL A 293 13.24 -8.00 -4.00
C VAL A 293 12.29 -8.21 -2.83
N PRO A 294 12.79 -8.41 -1.59
CA PRO A 294 11.90 -8.82 -0.48
C PRO A 294 10.86 -7.76 -0.09
N MET A 295 11.05 -6.50 -0.51
CA MET A 295 10.03 -5.46 -0.38
C MET A 295 8.72 -5.86 -1.10
N ALA A 296 8.83 -6.46 -2.29
CA ALA A 296 7.66 -6.94 -3.02
C ALA A 296 6.94 -8.04 -2.22
N ASP A 297 7.67 -9.00 -1.66
CA ASP A 297 7.10 -10.06 -0.83
C ASP A 297 6.32 -9.51 0.38
N PHE A 298 6.86 -8.49 1.06
CA PHE A 298 6.21 -7.86 2.21
C PHE A 298 4.87 -7.21 1.84
N PHE A 299 4.85 -6.39 0.78
CA PHE A 299 3.62 -5.75 0.32
C PHE A 299 2.62 -6.75 -0.27
N ILE A 300 3.09 -7.77 -1.00
CA ILE A 300 2.21 -8.84 -1.52
C ILE A 300 1.58 -9.62 -0.36
N ALA A 301 2.34 -9.96 0.68
CA ALA A 301 1.83 -10.64 1.86
C ALA A 301 0.74 -9.82 2.55
N TRP A 302 1.01 -8.53 2.79
CA TRP A 302 0.04 -7.63 3.39
C TRP A 302 -1.21 -7.43 2.54
N VAL A 303 -1.06 -7.12 1.25
CA VAL A 303 -2.19 -6.95 0.33
C VAL A 303 -3.07 -8.21 0.28
N LYS A 304 -2.45 -9.39 0.25
CA LYS A 304 -3.20 -10.65 0.22
C LYS A 304 -3.90 -10.95 1.54
N SER A 305 -3.39 -10.50 2.68
CA SER A 305 -4.05 -10.67 3.97
C SER A 305 -5.25 -9.75 4.17
N LEU A 306 -5.29 -8.59 3.48
CA LEU A 306 -6.39 -7.62 3.59
C LEU A 306 -7.76 -8.29 3.45
N LYS A 307 -8.73 -7.82 4.21
CA LYS A 307 -10.11 -8.31 4.15
C LYS A 307 -11.00 -7.33 3.41
N THR A 308 -12.06 -7.83 2.79
CA THR A 308 -13.09 -7.00 2.17
C THR A 308 -13.87 -6.23 3.22
N LEU A 309 -14.12 -4.94 2.97
CA LEU A 309 -14.86 -4.05 3.88
C LEU A 309 -16.21 -3.60 3.29
N GLU A 310 -16.42 -3.76 1.99
CA GLU A 310 -17.72 -3.55 1.33
C GLU A 310 -17.99 -4.65 0.32
N TYR A 311 -19.25 -5.05 0.20
CA TYR A 311 -19.71 -5.96 -0.85
C TYR A 311 -20.48 -5.15 -1.89
N LYS A 312 -19.77 -4.63 -2.89
CA LYS A 312 -20.38 -4.14 -4.13
C LYS A 312 -19.70 -4.79 -5.31
N THR A 313 -20.45 -5.61 -6.03
CA THR A 313 -20.11 -5.97 -7.41
C THR A 313 -20.41 -4.77 -8.28
N VAL A 314 -19.42 -3.93 -8.58
CA VAL A 314 -19.56 -3.04 -9.72
C VAL A 314 -19.47 -3.94 -10.95
N ASN A 315 -20.41 -3.78 -11.86
CA ASN A 315 -20.43 -4.54 -13.10
C ASN A 315 -19.27 -4.03 -13.97
N THR A 316 -18.09 -4.63 -13.83
CA THR A 316 -16.94 -4.23 -14.63
C THR A 316 -17.06 -4.91 -15.99
N ASN A 317 -17.36 -4.14 -17.05
CA ASN A 317 -17.15 -4.58 -18.43
C ASN A 317 -15.66 -4.92 -18.62
N VAL A 318 -15.28 -6.17 -18.37
CA VAL A 318 -13.91 -6.67 -18.48
C VAL A 318 -13.98 -7.89 -19.37
N ASN A 319 -13.04 -7.99 -20.31
CA ASN A 319 -12.94 -9.14 -21.19
C ASN A 319 -12.74 -10.41 -20.35
N GLU A 320 -13.76 -11.27 -20.29
CA GLU A 320 -13.70 -12.55 -19.57
C GLU A 320 -12.63 -13.48 -20.16
N ASN A 321 -12.33 -13.31 -21.45
CA ASN A 321 -11.38 -14.12 -22.19
C ASN A 321 -9.93 -13.63 -22.11
N TRP A 322 -9.62 -12.65 -21.25
CA TRP A 322 -8.27 -12.08 -21.15
C TRP A 322 -7.18 -13.15 -20.95
N ARG A 323 -7.46 -14.22 -20.19
CA ARG A 323 -6.52 -15.33 -19.97
C ARG A 323 -6.18 -16.03 -21.27
N LEU A 324 -7.20 -16.40 -22.05
CA LEU A 324 -7.02 -17.05 -23.34
C LEU A 324 -6.28 -16.13 -24.31
N THR A 325 -6.68 -14.86 -24.39
CA THR A 325 -6.04 -13.89 -25.27
C THR A 325 -4.57 -13.67 -24.89
N PHE A 326 -4.26 -13.54 -23.60
CA PHE A 326 -2.89 -13.40 -23.10
C PHE A 326 -2.04 -14.64 -23.42
N GLN A 327 -2.57 -15.85 -23.20
CA GLN A 327 -1.84 -17.10 -23.47
C GLN A 327 -1.59 -17.30 -24.97
N ILE A 328 -2.57 -17.03 -25.83
CA ILE A 328 -2.41 -17.08 -27.29
C ILE A 328 -1.36 -16.06 -27.75
N THR A 329 -1.45 -14.82 -27.26
CA THR A 329 -0.49 -13.76 -27.61
C THR A 329 0.93 -14.14 -27.16
N SER A 330 1.07 -14.66 -25.94
CA SER A 330 2.35 -15.14 -25.40
C SER A 330 2.92 -16.29 -26.23
N PHE A 331 2.10 -17.28 -26.59
CA PHE A 331 2.51 -18.39 -27.44
C PHE A 331 3.02 -17.93 -28.81
N ILE A 332 2.32 -16.98 -29.44
CA ILE A 332 2.72 -16.41 -30.73
C ILE A 332 4.07 -15.67 -30.59
N LEU A 333 4.22 -14.82 -29.59
CA LEU A 333 5.47 -14.06 -29.35
C LEU A 333 6.65 -15.00 -29.08
N ILE A 334 6.48 -16.00 -28.21
CA ILE A 334 7.52 -16.99 -27.92
C ILE A 334 7.87 -17.77 -29.18
N SER A 335 6.88 -18.20 -29.97
CA SER A 335 7.11 -18.92 -31.23
C SER A 335 7.94 -18.09 -32.23
N ILE A 336 7.64 -16.79 -32.36
CA ILE A 336 8.43 -15.87 -33.19
C ILE A 336 9.86 -15.77 -32.69
N ILE A 337 10.07 -15.57 -31.38
CA ILE A 337 11.40 -15.48 -30.76
C ILE A 337 12.20 -16.76 -31.01
N VAL A 338 11.59 -17.94 -30.81
CA VAL A 338 12.24 -19.24 -31.05
C VAL A 338 12.65 -19.38 -32.51
N VAL A 339 11.78 -19.05 -33.47
CA VAL A 339 12.11 -19.11 -34.90
C VAL A 339 13.25 -18.15 -35.25
N LEU A 340 13.27 -16.94 -34.69
CA LEU A 340 14.36 -15.98 -34.89
C LEU A 340 15.69 -16.49 -34.31
N LEU A 341 15.69 -17.04 -33.10
CA LEU A 341 16.88 -17.62 -32.47
C LEU A 341 17.42 -18.81 -33.26
N LEU A 342 16.54 -19.69 -33.75
CA LEU A 342 16.93 -20.80 -34.62
C LEU A 342 17.57 -20.31 -35.93
N LYS A 343 17.00 -19.28 -36.57
CA LYS A 343 17.59 -18.66 -37.78
C LYS A 343 18.97 -18.05 -37.51
N ILE A 344 19.16 -17.38 -36.37
CA ILE A 344 20.46 -16.81 -35.98
C ILE A 344 21.49 -17.92 -35.77
N ASN A 345 21.13 -18.99 -35.06
CA ASN A 345 22.03 -20.13 -34.83
C ASN A 345 22.40 -20.86 -36.12
N ILE A 346 21.45 -21.03 -37.05
CA ILE A 346 21.72 -21.58 -38.39
C ILE A 346 22.71 -20.68 -39.14
N ARG A 347 22.51 -19.35 -39.16
CA ARG A 347 23.45 -18.41 -39.82
C ARG A 347 24.85 -18.44 -39.19
N LYS A 348 24.95 -18.49 -37.85
CA LYS A 348 26.26 -18.61 -37.17
C LYS A 348 26.97 -19.92 -37.50
N SER A 349 26.26 -21.03 -37.62
CA SER A 349 26.80 -22.33 -38.05
C SER A 349 27.33 -22.31 -39.49
N ILE A 350 26.71 -21.52 -40.36
CA ILE A 350 27.11 -21.38 -41.78
C ILE A 350 28.33 -20.44 -41.95
N ILE A 351 28.44 -19.37 -41.14
CA ILE A 351 29.50 -18.35 -41.24
C ILE A 351 30.73 -18.70 -40.39
N GLY A 352 30.59 -19.54 -39.37
CA GLY A 352 31.68 -20.06 -38.55
C GLY A 352 32.45 -21.24 -39.16
N LYS A 353 32.33 -21.45 -40.48
CA LYS A 353 33.13 -22.39 -41.28
C LYS A 353 33.98 -21.62 -42.27
#